data_AF-A0A938VVW0-F1
#
_entry.id   AF-A0A938VVW0-F1
#
_cell.length_a   1.000
_cell.length_b   1.000
_cell.length_c   1.000
_cell.angle_alpha   90.00
_cell.angle_beta   90.00
_cell.angle_gamma   90.00
#
_symmetry.space_group_name_H-M   'P 1'
#
loop_
_entity.id
_entity.type
_entity.pdbx_description
1 polymer ?
#
loop_
_entity_poly.entity_id
_entity_poly.type
_entity_poly.pdbx_seq_one_letter_code
_entity_poly.pdbx_strand_id
1 'polypeptide(L)'
;MERLVQTVYPGNRVIVTAREAGYTDEAVFSDRFTRLDVQDLDATQIATLVENWCRRLYPANVAANRDALVDAIRYINDLRRERDLPPLINTPLMTTMVVSVQWGDTELPRERARLYEACVKAILQAQYVPDDAPGDPARERLVNWGGRWEEQRGWLSRLALAMHEGGRASAAVREERVAAILGEVLAPETLNAFVRAVRDRGGLFEERGEFFQFLHLTFQEFLAARGLAKQRQAGWCTLAGHVAEGWWREVLLLVYGYLQADEGPATEYLEWLAHLDGDGRARLAGAELAGAAVLELERPDPALRRRQADRLVELLEDETLSAPASLRATAGDVLGQLGDPRFDPDFYFLPCRYRGQPEPRRGFIEIPPGPFAMGSRRGDKDADDDEFGNPTQLTIPYRYWIGRYPVTVAQYAAFLTAGDAAADAAWWTATGRRWRRGEWDSQVTDDWLKKWLKERPPDQRSEPKWWSEQSSYPNRPVMGVSWFEAVAYCRWLDAQLRGHVPGTSEVPGTWAVIPPGYCVRLPTEAEWEKAARAGDARRFPWGDAAWNENRANIEQKVGRASAVGGFPAGATPSGLHDLSGNVWKWSASLYRPYPYRPEDGRNVSEAEGSRVVRGGSWASNR
;
A
#
# COMPACT_ATOMS: atom_id res chain seq x y z
N MET A 1 -6.37 29.73 -0.27
CA MET A 1 -6.90 29.74 1.11
C MET A 1 -7.82 30.91 1.39
N GLU A 2 -7.40 32.14 1.11
CA GLU A 2 -8.20 33.35 1.41
C GLU A 2 -9.60 33.33 0.78
N ARG A 3 -9.69 32.92 -0.49
CA ARG A 3 -10.97 32.71 -1.18
C ARG A 3 -11.86 31.66 -0.50
N LEU A 4 -11.29 30.53 -0.05
CA LEU A 4 -12.02 29.45 0.62
C LEU A 4 -12.67 29.93 1.92
N VAL A 5 -11.93 30.70 2.72
CA VAL A 5 -12.42 31.26 3.99
C VAL A 5 -13.50 32.28 3.72
N GLN A 6 -13.30 33.17 2.75
CA GLN A 6 -14.27 34.21 2.43
C GLN A 6 -15.56 33.68 1.78
N THR A 7 -15.49 32.60 0.99
CA THR A 7 -16.66 32.11 0.23
C THR A 7 -17.35 30.91 0.88
N VAL A 8 -16.60 30.00 1.50
CA VAL A 8 -17.13 28.74 2.04
C VAL A 8 -17.32 28.81 3.56
N TYR A 9 -16.46 29.55 4.27
CA TYR A 9 -16.52 29.68 5.74
C TYR A 9 -16.51 31.16 6.20
N PRO A 10 -17.47 32.00 5.76
CA PRO A 10 -17.42 33.47 5.88
C PRO A 10 -17.43 34.04 7.31
N GLY A 11 -17.53 33.20 8.35
CA GLY A 11 -17.42 33.59 9.77
C GLY A 11 -16.16 33.05 10.48
N ASN A 12 -15.30 32.30 9.80
CA ASN A 12 -14.10 31.72 10.42
C ASN A 12 -13.05 32.79 10.69
N ARG A 13 -12.67 32.94 11.96
CA ARG A 13 -11.62 33.88 12.43
C ARG A 13 -10.27 33.22 12.65
N VAL A 14 -10.23 31.88 12.65
CA VAL A 14 -9.04 31.08 12.96
C VAL A 14 -8.90 29.99 11.91
N ILE A 15 -7.68 29.84 11.38
CA ILE A 15 -7.27 28.72 10.53
C ILE A 15 -6.08 28.08 11.22
N VAL A 16 -6.13 26.77 11.41
CA VAL A 16 -5.01 25.99 11.93
C VAL A 16 -4.49 25.15 10.79
N THR A 17 -3.20 25.28 10.49
CA THR A 17 -2.51 24.45 9.50
C THR A 17 -1.54 23.53 10.20
N ALA A 18 -1.57 22.24 9.86
CA ALA A 18 -0.69 21.22 10.41
C ALA A 18 -0.35 20.19 9.32
N ARG A 19 0.75 19.46 9.48
CA ARG A 19 1.07 18.29 8.65
C ARG A 19 0.34 17.06 9.16
N GLU A 20 0.10 16.09 8.29
CA GLU A 20 -0.57 14.82 8.61
C GLU A 20 0.03 14.11 9.82
N ALA A 21 1.35 13.87 9.80
CA ALA A 21 2.06 13.27 10.94
C ALA A 21 1.91 14.07 12.25
N GLY A 22 1.68 15.38 12.17
CA GLY A 22 1.58 16.25 13.35
C GLY A 22 0.27 16.15 14.12
N TYR A 23 -0.78 15.57 13.54
CA TYR A 23 -2.10 15.47 14.20
C TYR A 23 -2.67 14.05 14.31
N THR A 24 -2.02 13.04 13.71
CA THR A 24 -2.48 11.64 13.76
C THR A 24 -2.25 10.93 15.10
N ASP A 25 -1.45 11.52 15.98
CA ASP A 25 -1.12 10.94 17.30
C ASP A 25 -2.00 11.54 18.42
N GLU A 26 -1.53 12.58 19.13
CA GLU A 26 -2.17 13.10 20.36
C GLU A 26 -3.00 14.39 20.16
N ALA A 27 -3.01 14.98 18.96
CA ALA A 27 -3.68 16.26 18.74
C ALA A 27 -5.19 16.09 18.57
N VAL A 28 -5.93 16.15 19.68
CA VAL A 28 -7.39 16.12 19.67
C VAL A 28 -7.94 17.50 19.33
N PHE A 29 -8.15 17.79 18.05
CA PHE A 29 -9.04 18.87 17.67
C PHE A 29 -10.48 18.43 17.94
N SER A 30 -11.25 19.26 18.65
CA SER A 30 -12.68 19.01 18.84
C SER A 30 -13.42 18.97 17.50
N ASP A 31 -14.59 18.34 17.46
CA ASP A 31 -15.58 18.36 16.38
C ASP A 31 -15.92 19.75 15.79
N ARG A 32 -15.58 20.84 16.51
CA ARG A 32 -15.69 22.23 16.03
C ARG A 32 -14.71 22.61 14.91
N PHE A 33 -13.66 21.83 14.69
CA PHE A 33 -12.72 22.07 13.60
C PHE A 33 -13.11 21.26 12.37
N THR A 34 -13.45 21.95 11.28
CA THR A 34 -13.56 21.31 9.97
C THR A 34 -12.16 21.01 9.44
N ARG A 35 -11.78 19.74 9.44
CA ARG A 35 -10.54 19.27 8.82
C ARG A 35 -10.63 19.43 7.30
N LEU A 36 -9.63 20.08 6.74
CA LEU A 36 -9.46 20.24 5.29
C LEU A 36 -8.03 19.84 4.94
N ASP A 37 -7.89 18.76 4.18
CA ASP A 37 -6.59 18.28 3.75
C ASP A 37 -6.19 18.97 2.44
N VAL A 38 -4.96 19.48 2.40
CA VAL A 38 -4.37 19.98 1.15
C VAL A 38 -4.15 18.78 0.25
N GLN A 39 -4.89 18.73 -0.85
CA GLN A 39 -4.75 17.68 -1.85
C GLN A 39 -3.51 17.91 -2.71
N ASP A 40 -2.99 16.81 -3.24
CA ASP A 40 -2.00 16.85 -4.30
C ASP A 40 -2.53 17.61 -5.53
N LEU A 41 -1.61 18.20 -6.27
CA LEU A 41 -1.91 18.87 -7.52
C LEU A 41 -2.30 17.86 -8.59
N ASP A 42 -3.45 18.09 -9.22
CA ASP A 42 -3.82 17.37 -10.43
C ASP A 42 -2.96 17.82 -11.64
N ALA A 43 -3.06 17.08 -12.76
CA ALA A 43 -2.28 17.36 -13.95
C ALA A 43 -2.55 18.77 -14.53
N THR A 44 -3.78 19.29 -14.40
CA THR A 44 -4.15 20.62 -14.88
C THR A 44 -3.53 21.71 -14.00
N GLN A 45 -3.54 21.51 -12.68
CA GLN A 45 -2.92 22.41 -11.72
C GLN A 45 -1.40 22.43 -11.85
N ILE A 46 -0.77 21.27 -12.03
CA ILE A 46 0.67 21.16 -12.33
C ILE A 46 0.98 21.96 -13.60
N ALA A 47 0.25 21.71 -14.70
CA ALA A 47 0.50 22.38 -15.96
C ALA A 47 0.33 23.91 -15.87
N THR A 48 -0.66 24.38 -15.09
CA THR A 48 -0.87 25.80 -14.83
C THR A 48 0.29 26.43 -14.05
N LEU A 49 0.78 25.72 -13.02
CA LEU A 49 1.92 26.18 -12.21
C LEU A 49 3.20 26.23 -13.05
N VAL A 50 3.46 25.21 -13.86
CA VAL A 50 4.59 25.16 -14.80
C VAL A 50 4.52 26.32 -15.80
N GLU A 51 3.35 26.57 -16.40
CA GLU A 51 3.18 27.67 -17.35
C GLU A 51 3.48 29.04 -16.72
N ASN A 52 3.02 29.26 -15.49
CA ASN A 52 3.29 30.50 -14.76
C ASN A 52 4.79 30.72 -14.54
N TRP A 53 5.54 29.66 -14.22
CA TRP A 53 7.00 29.72 -14.15
C TRP A 53 7.63 29.97 -15.53
N CYS A 54 7.18 29.27 -16.57
CA CYS A 54 7.72 29.45 -17.92
C CYS A 54 7.50 30.87 -18.46
N ARG A 55 6.41 31.56 -18.11
CA ARG A 55 6.22 32.97 -18.47
C ARG A 55 7.26 33.90 -17.85
N ARG A 56 7.77 33.56 -16.67
CA ARG A 56 8.79 34.35 -15.95
C ARG A 56 10.19 34.02 -16.43
N LEU A 57 10.47 32.74 -16.62
CA LEU A 57 11.80 32.23 -16.90
C LEU A 57 12.09 32.18 -18.42
N TYR A 58 11.12 31.77 -19.23
CA TYR A 58 11.24 31.60 -20.69
C TYR A 58 10.24 32.46 -21.49
N PRO A 59 10.20 33.79 -21.31
CA PRO A 59 9.15 34.63 -21.89
C PRO A 59 9.05 34.55 -23.42
N ALA A 60 10.14 34.22 -24.12
CA ALA A 60 10.16 34.07 -25.57
C ALA A 60 9.59 32.73 -26.07
N ASN A 61 9.59 31.67 -25.26
CA ASN A 61 9.26 30.29 -25.67
C ASN A 61 8.41 29.57 -24.62
N VAL A 62 7.39 30.24 -24.08
CA VAL A 62 6.59 29.73 -22.95
C VAL A 62 5.97 28.36 -23.26
N ALA A 63 5.29 28.23 -24.41
CA ALA A 63 4.55 27.01 -24.77
C ALA A 63 5.47 25.79 -24.89
N ALA A 64 6.56 25.90 -25.64
CA ALA A 64 7.50 24.79 -25.84
C ALA A 64 8.16 24.31 -24.54
N ASN A 65 8.58 25.24 -23.66
CA ASN A 65 9.18 24.88 -22.37
C ASN A 65 8.13 24.29 -21.41
N ARG A 66 6.90 24.83 -21.42
CA ARG A 66 5.79 24.31 -20.62
C ARG A 66 5.47 22.88 -21.02
N ASP A 67 5.37 22.60 -22.32
CA ASP A 67 5.03 21.27 -22.81
C ASP A 67 6.12 20.26 -22.47
N ALA A 68 7.39 20.61 -22.70
CA ALA A 68 8.52 19.75 -22.35
C ALA A 68 8.58 19.42 -20.83
N LEU A 69 8.37 20.41 -19.97
CA LEU A 69 8.35 20.23 -18.51
C LEU A 69 7.17 19.39 -18.04
N VAL A 70 5.97 19.66 -18.55
CA VAL A 70 4.76 18.90 -18.22
C VAL A 70 4.91 17.45 -18.69
N ASP A 71 5.48 17.21 -19.85
CA ASP A 71 5.73 15.87 -20.38
C ASP A 71 6.76 15.11 -19.54
N ALA A 72 7.84 15.76 -19.12
CA ALA A 72 8.83 15.14 -18.24
C ALA A 72 8.24 14.81 -16.85
N ILE A 73 7.46 15.72 -16.26
CA ILE A 73 6.76 15.49 -14.99
C ILE A 73 5.78 14.32 -15.11
N ARG A 74 4.98 14.32 -16.19
CA ARG A 74 4.02 13.26 -16.47
C ARG A 74 4.72 11.92 -16.60
N TYR A 75 5.80 11.86 -17.37
CA TYR A 75 6.60 10.65 -17.55
C TYR A 75 7.16 10.11 -16.23
N ILE A 76 7.74 10.95 -15.38
CA ILE A 76 8.25 10.54 -14.06
C ILE A 76 7.12 10.01 -13.17
N ASN A 77 5.98 10.69 -13.15
CA ASN A 77 4.82 10.25 -12.36
C ASN A 77 4.19 8.96 -12.94
N ASP A 78 4.18 8.78 -14.26
CA ASP A 78 3.69 7.57 -14.93
C ASP A 78 4.55 6.35 -14.59
N LEU A 79 5.88 6.48 -14.63
CA LEU A 79 6.79 5.40 -14.21
C LEU A 79 6.54 4.93 -12.76
N ARG A 80 6.14 5.86 -11.88
CA ARG A 80 5.78 5.54 -10.50
C ARG A 80 4.38 4.94 -10.40
N ARG A 81 3.41 5.46 -11.17
CA ARG A 81 2.05 4.91 -11.26
C ARG A 81 2.05 3.48 -11.79
N GLU A 82 2.91 3.14 -12.75
CA GLU A 82 3.10 1.76 -13.24
C GLU A 82 3.54 0.78 -12.14
N ARG A 83 4.01 1.30 -11.00
CA ARG A 83 4.44 0.53 -9.82
C ARG A 83 3.55 0.78 -8.60
N ASP A 84 2.44 1.49 -8.80
CA ASP A 84 1.55 1.91 -7.74
C ASP A 84 2.25 2.65 -6.60
N LEU A 85 3.26 3.45 -6.95
CA LEU A 85 3.89 4.37 -6.02
C LEU A 85 3.21 5.74 -6.17
N PRO A 86 3.12 6.53 -5.07
CA PRO A 86 2.59 7.88 -5.15
C PRO A 86 3.41 8.70 -6.15
N PRO A 87 2.77 9.61 -6.91
CA PRO A 87 3.48 10.46 -7.85
C PRO A 87 4.53 11.28 -7.11
N LEU A 88 5.71 11.41 -7.72
CA LEU A 88 6.83 12.12 -7.10
C LEU A 88 6.63 13.64 -7.20
N ILE A 89 6.02 14.10 -8.29
CA ILE A 89 5.91 15.51 -8.63
C ILE A 89 4.43 15.87 -8.68
N ASN A 90 3.84 16.02 -7.50
CA ASN A 90 2.42 16.31 -7.29
C ASN A 90 2.19 17.40 -6.25
N THR A 91 3.25 17.99 -5.67
CA THR A 91 3.11 19.10 -4.73
C THR A 91 3.62 20.40 -5.36
N PRO A 92 3.10 21.58 -4.96
CA PRO A 92 3.61 22.86 -5.46
C PRO A 92 5.12 23.03 -5.29
N LEU A 93 5.66 22.50 -4.18
CA LEU A 93 7.09 22.50 -3.91
C LEU A 93 7.85 21.68 -4.95
N MET A 94 7.50 20.40 -5.13
CA MET A 94 8.21 19.52 -6.06
C MET A 94 8.06 19.99 -7.50
N THR A 95 6.90 20.47 -7.91
CA THR A 95 6.70 21.05 -9.25
C THR A 95 7.61 22.26 -9.47
N THR A 96 7.68 23.18 -8.50
CA THR A 96 8.56 24.36 -8.59
C THR A 96 10.03 23.97 -8.63
N MET A 97 10.43 22.95 -7.86
CA MET A 97 11.79 22.44 -7.84
C MET A 97 12.20 21.80 -9.16
N VAL A 98 11.34 21.01 -9.77
CA VAL A 98 11.58 20.39 -11.08
C VAL A 98 11.80 21.46 -12.17
N VAL A 99 10.97 22.50 -12.17
CA VAL A 99 11.15 23.63 -13.09
C VAL A 99 12.51 24.33 -12.85
N SER A 100 12.91 24.46 -11.60
CA SER A 100 14.19 25.07 -11.22
C SER A 100 15.40 24.21 -11.61
N VAL A 101 15.31 22.89 -11.51
CA VAL A 101 16.37 21.95 -11.90
C VAL A 101 16.54 21.89 -13.41
N GLN A 102 15.45 21.77 -14.19
CA GLN A 102 15.52 21.75 -15.65
C GLN A 102 16.03 23.08 -16.25
N TRP A 103 15.92 24.18 -15.50
CA TRP A 103 16.56 25.44 -15.89
C TRP A 103 18.10 25.35 -15.85
N GLY A 104 18.65 24.59 -14.88
CA GLY A 104 20.09 24.48 -14.65
C GLY A 104 20.76 23.21 -15.20
N ASP A 105 19.99 22.18 -15.59
CA ASP A 105 20.47 20.88 -16.07
C ASP A 105 19.66 20.37 -17.28
N THR A 106 20.24 19.45 -18.05
CA THR A 106 19.70 19.00 -19.35
C THR A 106 18.63 17.90 -19.22
N GLU A 107 18.67 17.07 -18.16
CA GLU A 107 17.74 15.96 -17.94
C GLU A 107 17.30 15.85 -16.48
N LEU A 108 16.00 15.58 -16.25
CA LEU A 108 15.43 15.44 -14.90
C LEU A 108 15.69 14.05 -14.31
N PRO A 109 16.23 13.96 -13.08
CA PRO A 109 16.35 12.69 -12.39
C PRO A 109 15.00 12.05 -12.10
N ARG A 110 14.92 10.73 -12.28
CA ARG A 110 13.70 9.92 -12.11
C ARG A 110 13.54 9.34 -10.70
N GLU A 111 14.66 9.19 -9.98
CA GLU A 111 14.71 8.68 -8.60
C GLU A 111 14.66 9.82 -7.58
N ARG A 112 13.94 9.63 -6.47
CA ARG A 112 13.67 10.67 -5.45
C ARG A 112 14.96 11.28 -4.89
N ALA A 113 15.90 10.43 -4.48
CA ALA A 113 17.16 10.87 -3.89
C ALA A 113 17.99 11.72 -4.87
N ARG A 114 18.03 11.34 -6.15
CA ARG A 114 18.73 12.11 -7.19
C ARG A 114 18.03 13.43 -7.49
N LEU A 115 16.70 13.44 -7.49
CA LEU A 115 15.93 14.67 -7.66
C LEU A 115 16.19 15.64 -6.51
N TYR A 116 16.18 15.17 -5.26
CA TYR A 116 16.50 16.01 -4.11
C TYR A 116 17.93 16.54 -4.13
N GLU A 117 18.91 15.72 -4.52
CA GLU A 117 20.30 16.16 -4.68
C GLU A 117 20.41 17.28 -5.73
N ALA A 118 19.75 17.12 -6.88
CA ALA A 118 19.70 18.15 -7.92
C ALA A 118 19.04 19.44 -7.43
N CYS A 119 17.95 19.34 -6.66
CA CYS A 119 17.28 20.48 -6.05
C CYS A 119 18.18 21.20 -5.05
N VAL A 120 18.88 20.46 -4.17
CA VAL A 120 19.81 21.02 -3.19
C VAL A 120 20.95 21.76 -3.90
N LYS A 121 21.51 21.16 -4.95
CA LYS A 121 22.55 21.81 -5.78
C LYS A 121 22.01 23.10 -6.43
N ALA A 122 20.83 23.04 -7.05
CA ALA A 122 20.21 24.19 -7.72
C ALA A 122 19.97 25.37 -6.76
N ILE A 123 19.53 25.09 -5.53
CA ILE A 123 19.30 26.11 -4.50
C ILE A 123 20.63 26.69 -4.00
N LEU A 124 21.59 25.85 -3.60
CA LEU A 124 22.86 26.33 -3.04
C LEU A 124 23.72 27.08 -4.06
N GLN A 125 23.69 26.64 -5.32
CA GLN A 125 24.41 27.31 -6.40
C GLN A 125 23.62 28.45 -7.05
N ALA A 126 22.38 28.70 -6.60
CA ALA A 126 21.48 29.71 -7.15
C ALA A 126 21.37 29.66 -8.69
N GLN A 127 21.23 28.45 -9.25
CA GLN A 127 21.29 28.22 -10.71
C GLN A 127 20.17 28.94 -11.50
N TYR A 128 19.14 29.43 -10.81
CA TYR A 128 18.05 30.21 -11.40
C TYR A 128 18.37 31.71 -11.58
N VAL A 129 19.53 32.18 -11.11
CA VAL A 129 19.99 33.55 -11.35
C VAL A 129 20.74 33.58 -12.69
N PRO A 130 20.32 34.39 -13.68
CA PRO A 130 20.96 34.47 -14.99
C PRO A 130 22.45 34.80 -14.90
N ASP A 131 23.26 34.18 -15.77
CA ASP A 131 24.69 34.52 -15.92
C ASP A 131 24.82 35.80 -16.75
N ASP A 132 24.75 36.96 -16.09
CA ASP A 132 24.95 38.24 -16.76
C ASP A 132 26.44 38.43 -17.15
N ALA A 133 27.35 37.70 -16.50
CA ALA A 133 28.73 37.39 -16.92
C ALA A 133 29.37 36.36 -15.97
N PRO A 134 30.22 35.41 -16.44
CA PRO A 134 31.03 34.57 -15.56
C PRO A 134 31.91 35.45 -14.65
N GLY A 135 31.72 35.34 -13.33
CA GLY A 135 32.48 36.11 -12.33
C GLY A 135 31.80 37.37 -11.79
N ASP A 136 30.47 37.49 -11.89
CA ASP A 136 29.73 38.58 -11.22
C ASP A 136 29.93 38.56 -9.68
N PRO A 137 30.52 39.61 -9.08
CA PRO A 137 30.70 39.73 -7.63
C PRO A 137 29.41 39.65 -6.83
N ALA A 138 28.25 39.98 -7.43
CA ALA A 138 26.95 39.84 -6.79
C ALA A 138 26.56 38.36 -6.66
N ARG A 139 26.79 37.55 -7.70
CA ARG A 139 26.56 36.09 -7.66
C ARG A 139 27.49 35.40 -6.68
N GLU A 140 28.77 35.76 -6.64
CA GLU A 140 29.73 35.21 -5.66
C GLU A 140 29.30 35.47 -4.22
N ARG A 141 28.84 36.69 -3.90
CA ARG A 141 28.29 37.01 -2.57
C ARG A 141 27.04 36.21 -2.23
N LEU A 142 26.24 35.86 -3.22
CA LEU A 142 24.99 35.12 -3.05
C LEU A 142 25.23 33.63 -2.71
N VAL A 143 26.24 33.00 -3.34
CA VAL A 143 26.51 31.56 -3.18
C VAL A 143 27.62 31.24 -2.17
N ASN A 144 28.42 32.22 -1.75
CA ASN A 144 29.50 32.01 -0.80
C ASN A 144 29.02 32.17 0.65
N TRP A 145 28.62 31.07 1.28
CA TRP A 145 28.19 31.03 2.69
C TRP A 145 29.38 30.74 3.63
N GLY A 146 30.60 31.08 3.21
CA GLY A 146 31.84 30.75 3.92
C GLY A 146 32.52 29.47 3.45
N GLY A 147 32.09 28.88 2.34
CA GLY A 147 32.66 27.65 1.76
C GLY A 147 32.03 27.29 0.42
N ARG A 148 32.53 26.24 -0.23
CA ARG A 148 31.98 25.71 -1.49
C ARG A 148 30.63 25.03 -1.24
N TRP A 149 29.79 24.90 -2.27
CA TRP A 149 28.46 24.30 -2.12
C TRP A 149 28.51 22.85 -1.57
N GLU A 150 29.56 22.08 -1.87
CA GLU A 150 29.74 20.73 -1.34
C GLU A 150 29.92 20.73 0.18
N GLU A 151 30.66 21.72 0.69
CA GLU A 151 30.90 21.94 2.12
C GLU A 151 29.61 22.41 2.79
N GLN A 152 28.92 23.40 2.20
CA GLN A 152 27.62 23.89 2.66
C GLN A 152 26.58 22.78 2.76
N ARG A 153 26.48 21.92 1.72
CA ARG A 153 25.64 20.72 1.73
C ARG A 153 26.04 19.78 2.88
N GLY A 154 27.34 19.65 3.15
CA GLY A 154 27.88 18.92 4.30
C GLY A 154 27.39 19.46 5.64
N TRP A 155 27.49 20.78 5.85
CA TRP A 155 27.05 21.45 7.08
C TRP A 155 25.53 21.31 7.27
N LEU A 156 24.76 21.52 6.20
CA LEU A 156 23.32 21.33 6.22
C LEU A 156 22.92 19.87 6.50
N SER A 157 23.69 18.88 6.01
CA SER A 157 23.45 17.47 6.36
C SER A 157 23.69 17.18 7.84
N ARG A 158 24.72 17.80 8.44
CA ARG A 158 24.99 17.69 9.88
C ARG A 158 23.87 18.32 10.71
N LEU A 159 23.42 19.51 10.33
CA LEU A 159 22.27 20.17 10.97
C LEU A 159 21.00 19.33 10.83
N ALA A 160 20.71 18.87 9.62
CA ALA A 160 19.50 18.09 9.33
C ALA A 160 19.43 16.83 10.18
N LEU A 161 20.53 16.06 10.26
CA LEU A 161 20.60 14.86 11.08
C LEU A 161 20.40 15.18 12.56
N ALA A 162 21.17 16.12 13.12
CA ALA A 162 21.09 16.48 14.54
C ALA A 162 19.72 17.07 14.95
N MET A 163 19.07 17.80 14.03
CA MET A 163 17.70 18.30 14.23
C MET A 163 16.67 17.18 14.13
N HIS A 164 16.86 16.23 13.22
CA HIS A 164 15.94 15.10 13.05
C HIS A 164 16.02 14.11 14.22
N GLU A 165 17.21 13.87 14.77
CA GLU A 165 17.43 13.11 16.00
C GLU A 165 16.75 13.73 17.23
N GLY A 166 16.64 15.06 17.26
CA GLY A 166 15.90 15.78 18.30
C GLY A 166 14.37 15.71 18.17
N GLY A 167 13.85 14.93 17.22
CA GLY A 167 12.43 14.72 16.98
C GLY A 167 11.68 15.97 16.50
N ARG A 168 10.34 15.92 16.55
CA ARG A 168 9.46 17.00 16.07
C ARG A 168 9.73 18.34 16.76
N ALA A 169 10.09 18.32 18.04
CA ALA A 169 10.40 19.53 18.81
C ALA A 169 11.65 20.25 18.30
N SER A 170 12.52 19.54 17.57
CA SER A 170 13.75 20.08 16.98
C SER A 170 13.62 20.37 15.48
N ALA A 171 12.39 20.38 14.93
CA ALA A 171 12.14 20.80 13.55
C ALA A 171 12.50 22.30 13.33
N ALA A 172 12.44 23.09 14.41
CA ALA A 172 12.94 24.46 14.46
C ALA A 172 13.79 24.62 15.72
N VAL A 173 14.98 25.20 15.59
CA VAL A 173 15.96 25.32 16.68
C VAL A 173 16.45 26.75 16.80
N ARG A 174 16.85 27.18 18.00
CA ARG A 174 17.45 28.50 18.17
C ARG A 174 18.87 28.56 17.62
N GLU A 175 19.39 29.76 17.40
CA GLU A 175 20.76 29.99 16.91
C GLU A 175 21.82 29.30 17.77
N GLU A 176 21.63 29.27 19.10
CA GLU A 176 22.60 28.64 20.01
C GLU A 176 22.76 27.14 19.71
N ARG A 177 21.69 26.47 19.27
CA ARG A 177 21.74 25.07 18.86
C ARG A 177 22.41 24.89 17.50
N VAL A 178 22.17 25.81 16.55
CA VAL A 178 22.88 25.83 15.26
C VAL A 178 24.38 25.98 15.49
N ALA A 179 24.78 26.93 16.34
CA ALA A 179 26.16 27.17 16.71
C ALA A 179 26.78 25.98 17.45
N ALA A 180 26.04 25.33 18.34
CA ALA A 180 26.52 24.11 19.02
C ALA A 180 26.81 22.97 18.03
N ILE A 181 25.95 22.75 17.03
CA ILE A 181 26.11 21.64 16.07
C ILE A 181 27.25 21.92 15.07
N LEU A 182 27.27 23.13 14.50
CA LEU A 182 28.23 23.49 13.46
C LEU A 182 29.58 23.96 14.02
N GLY A 183 29.62 24.52 15.23
CA GLY A 183 30.86 24.95 15.88
C GLY A 183 31.82 23.80 16.19
N GLU A 184 31.35 22.56 16.20
CA GLU A 184 32.20 21.36 16.30
C GLU A 184 33.07 21.14 15.05
N VAL A 185 32.67 21.68 13.90
CA VAL A 185 33.32 21.45 12.60
C VAL A 185 33.72 22.73 11.86
N LEU A 186 33.19 23.89 12.26
CA LEU A 186 33.46 25.19 11.65
C LEU A 186 34.26 26.10 12.58
N ALA A 187 35.21 26.83 12.00
CA ALA A 187 35.81 27.97 12.66
C ALA A 187 34.75 29.07 12.91
N PRO A 188 34.89 29.89 13.98
CA PRO A 188 33.92 30.93 14.32
C PRO A 188 33.61 31.89 13.18
N GLU A 189 34.60 32.25 12.36
CA GLU A 189 34.45 33.15 11.22
C GLU A 189 33.53 32.55 10.15
N THR A 190 33.74 31.27 9.82
CA THR A 190 32.91 30.54 8.84
C THR A 190 31.50 30.31 9.37
N LEU A 191 31.35 29.98 10.65
CA LEU A 191 30.04 29.83 11.29
C LEU A 191 29.25 31.14 11.23
N ASN A 192 29.90 32.26 11.57
CA ASN A 192 29.27 33.58 11.50
C ASN A 192 28.90 33.95 10.05
N ALA A 193 29.74 33.62 9.07
CA ALA A 193 29.42 33.83 7.66
C ALA A 193 28.21 32.99 7.22
N PHE A 194 28.15 31.72 7.62
CA PHE A 194 27.03 30.82 7.34
C PHE A 194 25.72 31.36 7.95
N VAL A 195 25.71 31.72 9.24
CA VAL A 195 24.51 32.24 9.91
C VAL A 195 24.03 33.53 9.25
N ARG A 196 24.95 34.45 8.93
CA ARG A 196 24.60 35.69 8.20
C ARG A 196 23.98 35.39 6.84
N ALA A 197 24.57 34.47 6.06
CA ALA A 197 24.02 34.09 4.76
C ALA A 197 22.60 33.49 4.88
N VAL A 198 22.36 32.65 5.89
CA VAL A 198 21.02 32.08 6.17
C VAL A 198 20.01 33.18 6.51
N ARG A 199 20.41 34.20 7.28
CA ARG A 199 19.54 35.34 7.63
C ARG A 199 19.23 36.23 6.43
N ASP A 200 20.26 36.58 5.68
CA ASP A 200 20.16 37.57 4.60
C ASP A 200 19.40 37.03 3.39
N ARG A 201 19.53 35.72 3.12
CA ARG A 201 19.00 35.11 1.89
C ARG A 201 17.98 34.00 2.14
N GLY A 202 18.12 33.27 3.23
CA GLY A 202 17.47 31.96 3.37
C GLY A 202 17.85 31.02 2.23
N GLY A 203 17.10 29.93 2.09
CA GLY A 203 17.32 28.93 1.04
C GLY A 203 16.73 27.60 1.47
N LEU A 204 17.58 26.58 1.62
CA LEU A 204 17.20 25.30 2.22
C LEU A 204 16.97 25.41 3.74
N PHE A 205 17.62 26.38 4.37
CA PHE A 205 17.58 26.66 5.79
C PHE A 205 17.36 28.16 5.97
N GLU A 206 16.48 28.55 6.89
CA GLU A 206 16.04 29.93 7.03
C GLU A 206 15.76 30.28 8.50
N GLU A 207 15.87 31.57 8.82
CA GLU A 207 15.43 32.15 10.09
C GLU A 207 13.95 32.58 9.99
N ARG A 208 13.13 32.13 10.93
CA ARG A 208 11.75 32.58 11.15
C ARG A 208 11.56 33.02 12.59
N GLY A 209 11.54 34.33 12.79
CA GLY A 209 11.51 34.90 14.14
C GLY A 209 12.82 34.60 14.86
N GLU A 210 12.76 33.94 16.01
CA GLU A 210 13.95 33.56 16.81
C GLU A 210 14.47 32.14 16.51
N PHE A 211 13.85 31.45 15.54
CA PHE A 211 14.14 30.05 15.24
C PHE A 211 14.70 29.88 13.83
N PHE A 212 15.55 28.88 13.69
CA PHE A 212 16.14 28.41 12.45
C PHE A 212 15.55 27.05 12.09
N GLN A 213 15.15 26.87 10.84
CA GLN A 213 14.52 25.65 10.37
C GLN A 213 14.80 25.39 8.89
N PHE A 214 14.61 24.14 8.46
CA PHE A 214 14.59 23.82 7.04
C PHE A 214 13.33 24.38 6.39
N LEU A 215 13.47 24.90 5.16
CA LEU A 215 12.35 25.41 4.36
C LEU A 215 11.22 24.39 4.23
N HIS A 216 11.60 23.11 4.11
CA HIS A 216 10.68 21.99 4.12
C HIS A 216 11.31 20.77 4.78
N LEU A 217 10.51 20.02 5.56
CA LEU A 217 10.97 18.79 6.22
C LEU A 217 11.58 17.79 5.24
N THR A 218 11.08 17.71 4.01
CA THR A 218 11.62 16.74 3.04
C THR A 218 13.09 17.00 2.67
N PHE A 219 13.52 18.26 2.72
CA PHE A 219 14.94 18.58 2.57
C PHE A 219 15.72 18.23 3.84
N GLN A 220 15.14 18.40 5.02
CA GLN A 220 15.72 17.90 6.26
C GLN A 220 15.84 16.37 6.24
N GLU A 221 14.82 15.63 5.82
CA GLU A 221 14.83 14.17 5.70
C GLU A 221 15.92 13.70 4.72
N PHE A 222 15.97 14.32 3.52
CA PHE A 222 17.00 14.02 2.53
C PHE A 222 18.42 14.30 3.04
N LEU A 223 18.64 15.47 3.64
CA LEU A 223 19.96 15.86 4.15
C LEU A 223 20.37 15.04 5.38
N ALA A 224 19.42 14.64 6.22
CA ALA A 224 19.66 13.69 7.32
C ALA A 224 20.03 12.31 6.77
N ALA A 225 19.30 11.81 5.77
CA ALA A 225 19.60 10.55 5.09
C ALA A 225 21.01 10.55 4.47
N ARG A 226 21.39 11.64 3.80
CA ARG A 226 22.75 11.84 3.29
C ARG A 226 23.79 11.83 4.42
N GLY A 227 23.51 12.51 5.54
CA GLY A 227 24.38 12.53 6.71
C GLY A 227 24.64 11.14 7.30
N LEU A 228 23.61 10.30 7.34
CA LEU A 228 23.68 8.91 7.79
C LEU A 228 24.41 8.01 6.81
N ALA A 229 24.08 8.11 5.52
CA ALA A 229 24.70 7.32 4.47
C ALA A 229 26.23 7.49 4.46
N LYS A 230 26.72 8.72 4.66
CA LYS A 230 28.16 9.03 4.77
C LYS A 230 28.86 8.40 5.97
N GLN A 231 28.13 8.15 7.06
CA GLN A 231 28.65 7.47 8.24
C GLN A 231 28.66 5.94 8.07
N ARG A 232 28.16 5.45 6.93
CA ARG A 232 28.08 4.03 6.59
C ARG A 232 27.35 3.22 7.67
N GLN A 233 27.77 1.98 7.87
CA GLN A 233 27.21 1.06 8.85
C GLN A 233 27.17 1.66 10.27
N ALA A 234 28.19 2.43 10.66
CA ALA A 234 28.21 3.10 11.96
C ALA A 234 27.09 4.15 12.11
N GLY A 235 26.66 4.76 11.00
CA GLY A 235 25.56 5.72 10.97
C GLY A 235 24.21 5.05 11.04
N TRP A 236 23.84 4.28 10.01
CA TRP A 236 22.47 3.76 9.92
C TRP A 236 22.14 2.71 10.97
N CYS A 237 23.10 1.97 11.53
CA CYS A 237 22.82 1.04 12.64
C CYS A 237 22.30 1.74 13.90
N THR A 238 22.54 3.05 14.06
CA THR A 238 21.94 3.83 15.16
C THR A 238 20.42 3.93 15.04
N LEU A 239 19.87 3.73 13.83
CA LEU A 239 18.43 3.80 13.56
C LEU A 239 17.68 2.50 13.81
N ALA A 240 18.34 1.44 14.28
CA ALA A 240 17.68 0.15 14.53
C ALA A 240 16.47 0.29 15.46
N GLY A 241 16.55 1.15 16.49
CA GLY A 241 15.45 1.43 17.41
C GLY A 241 14.33 2.31 16.83
N HIS A 242 14.57 2.93 15.67
CA HIS A 242 13.70 3.94 15.07
C HIS A 242 12.99 3.48 13.80
N VAL A 243 13.28 2.27 13.29
CA VAL A 243 12.75 1.78 12.01
C VAL A 243 11.23 1.69 11.94
N ALA A 244 10.57 1.53 13.09
CA ALA A 244 9.12 1.44 13.18
C ALA A 244 8.45 2.80 13.48
N GLU A 245 9.22 3.89 13.50
CA GLU A 245 8.74 5.25 13.73
C GLU A 245 8.50 5.96 12.40
N GLY A 246 7.29 6.49 12.22
CA GLY A 246 6.92 7.20 10.98
C GLY A 246 7.80 8.43 10.71
N TRP A 247 8.40 9.04 11.75
CA TRP A 247 9.31 10.17 11.63
C TRP A 247 10.56 9.83 10.79
N TRP A 248 11.09 8.62 10.95
CA TRP A 248 12.33 8.17 10.30
C TRP A 248 12.12 7.44 8.98
N ARG A 249 10.87 7.12 8.63
CA ARG A 249 10.54 6.34 7.42
C ARG A 249 11.17 6.91 6.15
N GLU A 250 10.93 8.19 5.88
CA GLU A 250 11.45 8.82 4.66
C GLU A 250 12.98 8.92 4.66
N VAL A 251 13.57 9.14 5.83
CA VAL A 251 15.03 9.13 5.98
C VAL A 251 15.60 7.76 5.61
N LEU A 252 15.03 6.67 6.15
CA LEU A 252 15.48 5.29 5.89
C LEU A 252 15.35 4.89 4.41
N LEU A 253 14.29 5.33 3.72
CA LEU A 253 14.13 5.11 2.27
C LEU A 253 15.17 5.90 1.48
N LEU A 254 15.37 7.18 1.82
CA LEU A 254 16.31 8.07 1.14
C LEU A 254 17.78 7.67 1.36
N VAL A 255 18.12 7.03 2.50
CA VAL A 255 19.47 6.49 2.73
C VAL A 255 19.83 5.49 1.64
N TYR A 256 18.93 4.55 1.32
CA TYR A 256 19.17 3.58 0.25
C TYR A 256 19.32 4.25 -1.11
N GLY A 257 18.40 5.15 -1.45
CA GLY A 257 18.44 5.89 -2.71
C GLY A 257 19.74 6.70 -2.89
N TYR A 258 20.26 7.29 -1.80
CA TYR A 258 21.54 7.99 -1.82
C TYR A 258 22.73 7.04 -2.02
N LEU A 259 22.81 5.97 -1.22
CA LEU A 259 23.90 5.00 -1.32
C LEU A 259 23.97 4.38 -2.72
N GLN A 260 22.81 4.06 -3.30
CA GLN A 260 22.72 3.51 -4.64
C GLN A 260 23.17 4.49 -5.73
N ALA A 261 22.94 5.79 -5.54
CA ALA A 261 23.30 6.82 -6.51
C ALA A 261 24.79 7.22 -6.45
N ASP A 262 25.38 7.30 -5.25
CA ASP A 262 26.72 7.85 -5.02
C ASP A 262 27.81 6.77 -4.94
N GLU A 263 27.50 5.58 -4.42
CA GLU A 263 28.52 4.56 -4.06
C GLU A 263 28.34 3.19 -4.78
N GLY A 264 27.22 2.94 -5.45
CA GLY A 264 26.93 1.68 -6.14
C GLY A 264 26.00 0.74 -5.36
N PRO A 265 25.98 -0.58 -5.62
CA PRO A 265 25.02 -1.50 -5.02
C PRO A 265 25.06 -1.51 -3.48
N ALA A 266 24.03 -0.94 -2.84
CA ALA A 266 23.94 -0.80 -1.39
C ALA A 266 23.28 -2.03 -0.72
N THR A 267 23.68 -3.24 -1.12
CA THR A 267 23.06 -4.49 -0.65
C THR A 267 23.19 -4.68 0.85
N GLU A 268 24.32 -4.29 1.45
CA GLU A 268 24.54 -4.37 2.90
C GLU A 268 23.47 -3.61 3.70
N TYR A 269 23.05 -2.43 3.23
CA TYR A 269 22.01 -1.63 3.88
C TYR A 269 20.65 -2.33 3.84
N LEU A 270 20.29 -2.91 2.70
CA LEU A 270 19.04 -3.66 2.57
C LEU A 270 19.05 -4.92 3.42
N GLU A 271 20.16 -5.66 3.46
CA GLU A 271 20.28 -6.85 4.28
C GLU A 271 20.20 -6.50 5.78
N TRP A 272 20.79 -5.37 6.19
CA TRP A 272 20.63 -4.84 7.55
C TRP A 272 19.17 -4.52 7.88
N LEU A 273 18.47 -3.76 7.03
CA LEU A 273 17.04 -3.46 7.23
C LEU A 273 16.18 -4.73 7.28
N ALA A 274 16.40 -5.67 6.35
CA ALA A 274 15.61 -6.88 6.20
C ALA A 274 15.80 -7.87 7.36
N HIS A 275 16.96 -7.84 8.02
CA HIS A 275 17.36 -8.79 9.07
C HIS A 275 17.65 -8.11 10.41
N LEU A 276 16.95 -7.01 10.72
CA LEU A 276 17.04 -6.38 12.03
C LEU A 276 16.69 -7.36 13.16
N ASP A 277 17.49 -7.33 14.21
CA ASP A 277 17.14 -7.93 15.49
C ASP A 277 16.11 -7.05 16.22
N GLY A 278 15.26 -7.66 17.05
CA GLY A 278 14.30 -6.93 17.86
C GLY A 278 12.94 -7.63 17.97
N ASP A 279 11.93 -6.86 18.39
CA ASP A 279 10.56 -7.35 18.47
C ASP A 279 9.94 -7.52 17.06
N GLY A 280 8.75 -8.14 17.01
CA GLY A 280 8.06 -8.39 15.74
C GLY A 280 7.73 -7.10 14.95
N ARG A 281 7.54 -5.98 15.65
CA ARG A 281 7.27 -4.67 15.04
C ARG A 281 8.51 -4.15 14.31
N ALA A 282 9.67 -4.14 14.96
CA ALA A 282 10.93 -3.69 14.36
C ALA A 282 11.34 -4.58 13.18
N ARG A 283 11.27 -5.91 13.35
CA ARG A 283 11.59 -6.90 12.31
C ARG A 283 10.74 -6.70 11.05
N LEU A 284 9.42 -6.57 11.21
CA LEU A 284 8.51 -6.39 10.08
C LEU A 284 8.66 -5.01 9.43
N ALA A 285 8.85 -3.94 10.22
CA ALA A 285 9.08 -2.60 9.70
C ALA A 285 10.38 -2.52 8.89
N GLY A 286 11.46 -3.13 9.36
CA GLY A 286 12.73 -3.21 8.63
C GLY A 286 12.60 -3.92 7.28
N ALA A 287 11.97 -5.10 7.26
CA ALA A 287 11.75 -5.84 6.02
C ALA A 287 10.80 -5.11 5.05
N GLU A 288 9.77 -4.46 5.56
CA GLU A 288 8.87 -3.62 4.76
C GLU A 288 9.62 -2.44 4.14
N LEU A 289 10.45 -1.73 4.91
CA LEU A 289 11.29 -0.65 4.43
C LEU A 289 12.30 -1.12 3.38
N ALA A 290 12.93 -2.28 3.58
CA ALA A 290 13.85 -2.86 2.62
C ALA A 290 13.16 -3.15 1.29
N GLY A 291 11.95 -3.71 1.33
CA GLY A 291 11.12 -3.93 0.15
C GLY A 291 10.70 -2.64 -0.54
N ALA A 292 10.22 -1.65 0.22
CA ALA A 292 9.81 -0.34 -0.29
C ALA A 292 10.98 0.41 -0.94
N ALA A 293 12.19 0.33 -0.35
CA ALA A 293 13.40 0.93 -0.89
C ALA A 293 13.78 0.35 -2.26
N VAL A 294 13.60 -0.96 -2.47
CA VAL A 294 13.82 -1.61 -3.78
C VAL A 294 12.81 -1.11 -4.82
N LEU A 295 11.56 -0.88 -4.42
CA LEU A 295 10.52 -0.38 -5.33
C LEU A 295 10.78 1.07 -5.81
N GLU A 296 11.55 1.86 -5.06
CA GLU A 296 11.91 3.23 -5.46
C GLU A 296 12.90 3.31 -6.63
N LEU A 297 13.66 2.25 -6.89
CA LEU A 297 14.67 2.22 -7.95
C LEU A 297 14.04 2.19 -9.33
N GLU A 298 14.57 2.94 -10.31
CA GLU A 298 14.02 2.89 -11.68
C GLU A 298 14.12 1.49 -12.31
N ARG A 299 15.15 0.70 -11.99
CA ARG A 299 15.28 -0.68 -12.50
C ARG A 299 15.82 -1.58 -11.39
N PRO A 300 14.96 -2.09 -10.50
CA PRO A 300 15.41 -2.95 -9.43
C PRO A 300 15.93 -4.27 -10.00
N ASP A 301 17.05 -4.76 -9.48
CA ASP A 301 17.57 -6.11 -9.78
C ASP A 301 16.49 -7.16 -9.43
N PRO A 302 16.06 -8.02 -10.37
CA PRO A 302 15.09 -9.07 -10.12
C PRO A 302 15.47 -10.00 -8.97
N ALA A 303 16.76 -10.31 -8.79
CA ALA A 303 17.23 -11.16 -7.70
C ALA A 303 17.08 -10.47 -6.34
N LEU A 304 17.38 -9.17 -6.28
CA LEU A 304 17.19 -8.35 -5.08
C LEU A 304 15.71 -8.20 -4.73
N ARG A 305 14.87 -7.89 -5.73
CA ARG A 305 13.41 -7.83 -5.59
C ARG A 305 12.86 -9.13 -5.03
N ARG A 306 13.33 -10.27 -5.56
CA ARG A 306 12.93 -11.60 -5.09
C ARG A 306 13.36 -11.86 -3.64
N ARG A 307 14.60 -11.52 -3.27
CA ARG A 307 15.09 -11.68 -1.88
C ARG A 307 14.23 -10.92 -0.87
N GLN A 308 13.88 -9.66 -1.16
CA GLN A 308 13.04 -8.87 -0.25
C GLN A 308 11.61 -9.43 -0.15
N ALA A 309 11.05 -9.93 -1.27
CA ALA A 309 9.74 -10.57 -1.27
C ALA A 309 9.73 -11.88 -0.43
N ASP A 310 10.75 -12.73 -0.58
CA ASP A 310 10.88 -13.98 0.18
C ASP A 310 11.02 -13.68 1.69
N ARG A 311 11.76 -12.62 2.08
CA ARG A 311 11.88 -12.19 3.48
C ARG A 311 10.57 -11.70 4.07
N LEU A 312 9.80 -10.90 3.32
CA LEU A 312 8.48 -10.45 3.74
C LEU A 312 7.52 -11.62 3.95
N VAL A 313 7.57 -12.64 3.08
CA VAL A 313 6.77 -13.87 3.25
C VAL A 313 7.15 -14.61 4.52
N GLU A 314 8.45 -14.78 4.78
CA GLU A 314 8.92 -15.44 6.01
C GLU A 314 8.33 -14.79 7.27
N LEU A 315 8.38 -13.45 7.34
CA LEU A 315 7.87 -12.70 8.49
C LEU A 315 6.34 -12.65 8.54
N LEU A 316 5.66 -12.54 7.40
CA LEU A 316 4.19 -12.50 7.36
C LEU A 316 3.56 -13.86 7.64
N GLU A 317 4.26 -14.98 7.38
CA GLU A 317 3.80 -16.33 7.69
C GLU A 317 4.15 -16.81 9.11
N ASP A 318 5.02 -16.08 9.83
CA ASP A 318 5.41 -16.33 11.22
C ASP A 318 4.23 -16.05 12.17
N GLU A 319 3.66 -17.11 12.74
CA GLU A 319 2.55 -17.04 13.71
C GLU A 319 2.95 -16.38 15.03
N THR A 320 4.24 -16.35 15.36
CA THR A 320 4.76 -15.80 16.61
C THR A 320 5.09 -14.32 16.50
N LEU A 321 5.17 -13.80 15.27
CA LEU A 321 5.43 -12.39 15.04
C LEU A 321 4.25 -11.56 15.55
N SER A 322 4.54 -10.55 16.37
CA SER A 322 3.55 -9.58 16.83
C SER A 322 3.88 -8.21 16.25
N ALA A 323 2.97 -7.66 15.45
CA ALA A 323 3.10 -6.34 14.85
C ALA A 323 1.71 -5.73 14.62
N PRO A 324 1.57 -4.38 14.61
CA PRO A 324 0.31 -3.72 14.36
C PRO A 324 -0.33 -4.17 13.03
N ALA A 325 -1.66 -4.29 13.01
CA ALA A 325 -2.39 -4.72 11.79
C ALA A 325 -2.11 -3.80 10.59
N SER A 326 -1.93 -2.49 10.83
CA SER A 326 -1.57 -1.51 9.79
C SER A 326 -0.21 -1.81 9.17
N LEU A 327 0.80 -2.17 9.98
CA LEU A 327 2.13 -2.53 9.48
C LEU A 327 2.10 -3.84 8.69
N ARG A 328 1.34 -4.85 9.16
CA ARG A 328 1.11 -6.09 8.40
C ARG A 328 0.47 -5.83 7.05
N ALA A 329 -0.51 -4.92 6.99
CA ALA A 329 -1.16 -4.55 5.75
C ALA A 329 -0.18 -3.85 4.78
N THR A 330 0.59 -2.87 5.24
CA THR A 330 1.61 -2.19 4.44
C THR A 330 2.69 -3.16 3.95
N ALA A 331 3.19 -4.04 4.81
CA ALA A 331 4.14 -5.09 4.42
C ALA A 331 3.57 -6.04 3.36
N GLY A 332 2.29 -6.39 3.47
CA GLY A 332 1.57 -7.18 2.47
C GLY A 332 1.41 -6.46 1.13
N ASP A 333 1.20 -5.14 1.15
CA ASP A 333 1.11 -4.30 -0.05
C ASP A 333 2.46 -4.25 -0.78
N VAL A 334 3.54 -3.98 -0.04
CA VAL A 334 4.91 -4.01 -0.56
C VAL A 334 5.24 -5.39 -1.13
N LEU A 335 4.85 -6.47 -0.44
CA LEU A 335 5.01 -7.83 -0.96
C LEU A 335 4.28 -8.05 -2.29
N GLY A 336 3.05 -7.55 -2.42
CA GLY A 336 2.27 -7.63 -3.65
C GLY A 336 2.97 -6.92 -4.80
N GLN A 337 3.45 -5.70 -4.55
CA GLN A 337 4.18 -4.88 -5.53
C GLN A 337 5.53 -5.48 -5.90
N LEU A 338 6.25 -6.11 -4.97
CA LEU A 338 7.49 -6.85 -5.25
C LEU A 338 7.25 -8.14 -6.05
N GLY A 339 6.03 -8.66 -6.08
CA GLY A 339 5.68 -9.93 -6.68
C GLY A 339 5.70 -11.03 -5.62
N ASP A 340 4.49 -11.43 -5.21
CA ASP A 340 4.29 -12.37 -4.11
C ASP A 340 4.73 -13.80 -4.52
N PRO A 341 5.80 -14.33 -3.92
CA PRO A 341 6.42 -15.58 -4.33
C PRO A 341 5.61 -16.82 -3.93
N ARG A 342 4.53 -16.64 -3.16
CA ARG A 342 3.60 -17.71 -2.77
C ARG A 342 2.71 -18.13 -3.93
N PHE A 343 2.59 -17.30 -4.97
CA PHE A 343 1.69 -17.52 -6.10
C PHE A 343 2.46 -17.70 -7.41
N ASP A 344 1.92 -18.53 -8.29
CA ASP A 344 2.53 -18.89 -9.57
C ASP A 344 1.90 -18.10 -10.73
N PRO A 345 2.56 -17.07 -11.28
CA PRO A 345 2.00 -16.25 -12.36
C PRO A 345 1.70 -17.06 -13.63
N ASP A 346 2.41 -18.16 -13.85
CA ASP A 346 2.23 -19.05 -15.00
C ASP A 346 1.12 -20.09 -14.78
N PHE A 347 0.59 -20.17 -13.55
CA PHE A 347 -0.49 -21.09 -13.18
C PHE A 347 -1.64 -20.35 -12.49
N TYR A 348 -2.16 -19.35 -13.21
CA TYR A 348 -3.34 -18.55 -12.85
C TYR A 348 -3.23 -17.86 -11.47
N PHE A 349 -2.00 -17.60 -11.01
CA PHE A 349 -1.72 -17.10 -9.67
C PHE A 349 -2.30 -17.98 -8.56
N LEU A 350 -2.39 -19.30 -8.77
CA LEU A 350 -2.69 -20.22 -7.67
C LEU A 350 -1.47 -20.38 -6.75
N PRO A 351 -1.68 -20.62 -5.44
CA PRO A 351 -0.58 -20.86 -4.51
C PRO A 351 0.37 -21.96 -4.99
N CYS A 352 1.67 -21.75 -4.90
CA CYS A 352 2.70 -22.76 -5.21
C CYS A 352 3.60 -23.06 -4.02
N ARG A 353 3.54 -22.23 -2.96
CA ARG A 353 4.26 -22.44 -1.70
C ARG A 353 3.45 -21.94 -0.51
N TYR A 354 3.71 -22.51 0.65
CA TYR A 354 3.19 -22.09 1.95
C TYR A 354 4.19 -22.49 3.04
N ARG A 355 4.61 -21.55 3.88
CA ARG A 355 5.61 -21.77 4.96
C ARG A 355 6.91 -22.38 4.45
N GLY A 356 7.39 -21.87 3.31
CA GLY A 356 8.58 -22.36 2.63
C GLY A 356 8.45 -23.75 1.99
N GLN A 357 7.30 -24.42 2.13
CA GLN A 357 7.06 -25.74 1.54
C GLN A 357 6.30 -25.63 0.21
N PRO A 358 6.56 -26.52 -0.77
CA PRO A 358 5.74 -26.60 -1.98
C PRO A 358 4.26 -26.87 -1.67
N GLU A 359 3.36 -26.24 -2.43
CA GLU A 359 1.91 -26.44 -2.36
C GLU A 359 1.43 -27.28 -3.55
N PRO A 360 1.51 -28.62 -3.47
CA PRO A 360 1.19 -29.47 -4.61
C PRO A 360 -0.29 -29.40 -5.00
N ARG A 361 -1.19 -29.15 -4.05
CA ARG A 361 -2.63 -28.97 -4.29
C ARG A 361 -3.01 -27.54 -4.65
N ARG A 362 -2.02 -26.70 -4.97
CA ARG A 362 -2.21 -25.33 -5.43
C ARG A 362 -3.09 -24.49 -4.49
N GLY A 363 -2.91 -24.67 -3.18
CA GLY A 363 -3.67 -23.95 -2.14
C GLY A 363 -5.07 -24.49 -1.83
N PHE A 364 -5.49 -25.62 -2.41
CA PHE A 364 -6.73 -26.29 -2.02
C PHE A 364 -6.52 -27.19 -0.80
N ILE A 365 -7.22 -26.90 0.30
CA ILE A 365 -7.10 -27.60 1.58
C ILE A 365 -8.24 -28.59 1.76
N GLU A 366 -7.90 -29.84 2.06
CA GLU A 366 -8.87 -30.92 2.23
C GLU A 366 -9.68 -30.74 3.51
N ILE A 367 -11.00 -30.89 3.40
CA ILE A 367 -11.91 -31.01 4.53
C ILE A 367 -12.54 -32.41 4.50
N PRO A 368 -12.35 -33.21 5.57
CA PRO A 368 -12.82 -34.60 5.59
C PRO A 368 -14.35 -34.69 5.67
N PRO A 369 -14.95 -35.80 5.19
CA PRO A 369 -16.36 -36.10 5.45
C PRO A 369 -16.59 -36.25 6.95
N GLY A 370 -17.82 -36.03 7.39
CA GLY A 370 -18.23 -36.29 8.76
C GLY A 370 -19.11 -35.21 9.38
N PRO A 371 -19.53 -35.44 10.63
CA PRO A 371 -20.42 -34.58 11.37
C PRO A 371 -19.74 -33.27 11.80
N PHE A 372 -20.49 -32.18 11.89
CA PHE A 372 -20.11 -30.93 12.56
C PHE A 372 -21.35 -30.22 13.11
N ALA A 373 -21.16 -29.35 14.09
CA ALA A 373 -22.23 -28.49 14.61
C ALA A 373 -22.24 -27.16 13.86
N MET A 374 -23.39 -26.80 13.27
CA MET A 374 -23.61 -25.55 12.57
C MET A 374 -24.50 -24.61 13.38
N GLY A 375 -24.15 -23.31 13.41
CA GLY A 375 -24.83 -22.29 14.20
C GLY A 375 -24.28 -22.15 15.62
N SER A 376 -24.82 -21.19 16.36
CA SER A 376 -24.27 -20.74 17.64
C SER A 376 -25.12 -21.23 18.83
N ARG A 377 -24.50 -21.39 20.00
CA ARG A 377 -25.21 -21.83 21.21
C ARG A 377 -26.07 -20.69 21.74
N ARG A 378 -27.22 -21.02 22.32
CA ARG A 378 -28.08 -20.04 23.01
C ARG A 378 -27.30 -19.41 24.18
N GLY A 379 -27.17 -18.08 24.17
CA GLY A 379 -26.42 -17.32 25.18
C GLY A 379 -25.00 -16.94 24.77
N ASP A 380 -24.57 -17.23 23.53
CA ASP A 380 -23.42 -16.56 22.93
C ASP A 380 -23.74 -15.07 22.77
N LYS A 381 -22.87 -14.21 23.29
CA LYS A 381 -23.07 -12.75 23.30
C LYS A 381 -22.62 -12.10 21.99
N ASP A 382 -21.90 -12.84 21.17
CA ASP A 382 -21.35 -12.37 19.89
C ASP A 382 -22.15 -12.93 18.69
N ALA A 383 -23.26 -13.64 18.92
CA ALA A 383 -24.12 -14.20 17.88
C ALA A 383 -25.32 -13.29 17.60
N ASP A 384 -25.64 -13.09 16.32
CA ASP A 384 -26.80 -12.32 15.88
C ASP A 384 -28.13 -13.08 16.08
N ASP A 385 -29.25 -12.35 16.05
CA ASP A 385 -30.58 -12.88 16.34
C ASP A 385 -30.99 -14.04 15.41
N ASP A 386 -30.48 -14.04 14.16
CA ASP A 386 -30.70 -15.07 13.15
C ASP A 386 -29.76 -16.29 13.28
N GLU A 387 -28.74 -16.22 14.15
CA GLU A 387 -27.88 -17.35 14.52
C GLU A 387 -28.39 -18.08 15.79
N PHE A 388 -29.41 -17.55 16.49
CA PHE A 388 -30.00 -18.21 17.65
C PHE A 388 -30.93 -19.37 17.25
N GLY A 389 -30.52 -20.57 17.61
CA GLY A 389 -31.42 -21.73 17.60
C GLY A 389 -30.66 -23.03 17.57
N ASN A 390 -30.15 -23.47 18.73
CA ASN A 390 -29.50 -24.75 19.01
C ASN A 390 -28.65 -25.33 17.86
N PRO A 391 -27.31 -25.37 17.96
CA PRO A 391 -26.44 -25.84 16.89
C PRO A 391 -26.96 -27.12 16.23
N THR A 392 -27.24 -27.05 14.93
CA THR A 392 -27.75 -28.20 14.18
C THR A 392 -26.60 -29.15 13.91
N GLN A 393 -26.76 -30.40 14.33
CA GLN A 393 -25.81 -31.44 13.96
C GLN A 393 -26.01 -31.80 12.48
N LEU A 394 -25.05 -31.40 11.64
CA LEU A 394 -25.05 -31.71 10.20
C LEU A 394 -23.95 -32.70 9.88
N THR A 395 -24.15 -33.52 8.87
CA THR A 395 -23.13 -34.43 8.33
C THR A 395 -22.90 -34.09 6.88
N ILE A 396 -21.66 -33.69 6.53
CA ILE A 396 -21.24 -33.58 5.14
C ILE A 396 -20.63 -34.94 4.74
N PRO A 397 -21.30 -35.75 3.89
CA PRO A 397 -20.96 -37.15 3.68
C PRO A 397 -19.78 -37.37 2.72
N TYR A 398 -19.22 -36.31 2.16
CA TYR A 398 -18.13 -36.34 1.20
C TYR A 398 -16.96 -35.47 1.66
N ARG A 399 -15.76 -35.80 1.17
CA ARG A 399 -14.62 -34.89 1.25
C ARG A 399 -14.79 -33.77 0.22
N TYR A 400 -14.26 -32.60 0.54
CA TYR A 400 -14.14 -31.50 -0.41
C TYR A 400 -12.86 -30.73 -0.13
N TRP A 401 -12.53 -29.79 -1.00
CA TRP A 401 -11.42 -28.88 -0.79
C TRP A 401 -11.90 -27.44 -0.85
N ILE A 402 -11.28 -26.59 -0.07
CA ILE A 402 -11.56 -25.16 -0.05
C ILE A 402 -10.24 -24.38 -0.17
N GLY A 403 -10.27 -23.24 -0.84
CA GLY A 403 -9.08 -22.42 -1.04
C GLY A 403 -8.50 -21.92 0.28
N ARG A 404 -7.17 -21.97 0.41
CA ARG A 404 -6.39 -21.48 1.56
C ARG A 404 -6.66 -20.00 1.86
N TYR A 405 -6.81 -19.23 0.80
CA TYR A 405 -7.02 -17.79 0.81
C TYR A 405 -8.30 -17.46 0.03
N PRO A 406 -8.95 -16.31 0.30
CA PRO A 406 -9.88 -15.71 -0.66
C PRO A 406 -9.21 -15.50 -2.01
N VAL A 407 -10.00 -15.47 -3.09
CA VAL A 407 -9.50 -15.21 -4.44
C VAL A 407 -8.82 -13.85 -4.49
N THR A 408 -7.58 -13.80 -4.97
CA THR A 408 -6.80 -12.55 -5.03
C THR A 408 -7.12 -11.72 -6.26
N VAL A 409 -6.73 -10.44 -6.22
CA VAL A 409 -6.80 -9.55 -7.38
C VAL A 409 -6.06 -10.13 -8.59
N ALA A 410 -4.86 -10.69 -8.42
CA ALA A 410 -4.10 -11.28 -9.53
C ALA A 410 -4.76 -12.53 -10.12
N GLN A 411 -5.34 -13.37 -9.26
CA GLN A 411 -6.13 -14.53 -9.71
C GLN A 411 -7.34 -14.09 -10.53
N TYR A 412 -8.04 -13.04 -10.09
CA TYR A 412 -9.18 -12.50 -10.81
C TYR A 412 -8.76 -11.75 -12.09
N ALA A 413 -7.60 -11.09 -12.09
CA ALA A 413 -7.04 -10.47 -13.29
C ALA A 413 -6.82 -11.51 -14.40
N ALA A 414 -6.29 -12.69 -14.05
CA ALA A 414 -6.14 -13.79 -15.01
C ALA A 414 -7.48 -14.24 -15.62
N PHE A 415 -8.58 -14.21 -14.84
CA PHE A 415 -9.93 -14.44 -15.35
C PHE A 415 -10.39 -13.35 -16.33
N LEU A 416 -10.15 -12.07 -15.99
CA LEU A 416 -10.52 -10.95 -16.85
C LEU A 416 -9.74 -10.96 -18.18
N THR A 417 -8.45 -11.27 -18.16
CA THR A 417 -7.62 -11.37 -19.37
C THR A 417 -8.04 -12.53 -20.29
N ALA A 418 -8.59 -13.61 -19.73
CA ALA A 418 -9.07 -14.76 -20.50
C ALA A 418 -10.44 -14.52 -21.18
N GLY A 419 -11.18 -13.48 -20.78
CA GLY A 419 -12.56 -13.26 -21.24
C GLY A 419 -12.64 -12.59 -22.62
N ASP A 420 -13.06 -13.34 -23.65
CA ASP A 420 -13.56 -12.80 -24.92
C ASP A 420 -15.05 -13.17 -25.15
N ALA A 421 -15.61 -12.87 -26.32
CA ALA A 421 -17.03 -13.16 -26.61
C ALA A 421 -17.41 -14.66 -26.50
N ALA A 422 -16.45 -15.60 -26.58
CA ALA A 422 -16.70 -17.03 -26.39
C ALA A 422 -16.81 -17.40 -24.89
N ALA A 423 -16.17 -16.64 -24.00
CA ALA A 423 -16.26 -16.81 -22.55
C ALA A 423 -17.68 -16.58 -22.00
N ASP A 424 -18.47 -15.71 -22.63
CA ASP A 424 -19.86 -15.38 -22.25
C ASP A 424 -20.80 -16.59 -22.29
N ALA A 425 -20.58 -17.49 -23.25
CA ALA A 425 -21.43 -18.67 -23.42
C ALA A 425 -21.07 -19.80 -22.43
N ALA A 426 -19.78 -19.96 -22.12
CA ALA A 426 -19.26 -21.12 -21.38
C ALA A 426 -19.23 -20.92 -19.85
N TRP A 427 -18.87 -19.74 -19.35
CA TRP A 427 -18.62 -19.55 -17.90
C TRP A 427 -19.78 -18.88 -17.17
N TRP A 428 -20.54 -18.02 -17.84
CA TRP A 428 -21.67 -17.33 -17.22
C TRP A 428 -22.93 -18.21 -17.21
N THR A 429 -23.68 -18.21 -16.11
CA THR A 429 -25.03 -18.81 -16.07
C THR A 429 -26.00 -17.99 -16.93
N ALA A 430 -27.17 -18.56 -17.26
CA ALA A 430 -28.22 -17.80 -17.95
C ALA A 430 -28.62 -16.54 -17.17
N THR A 431 -28.78 -16.66 -15.84
CA THR A 431 -29.07 -15.52 -14.95
C THR A 431 -27.91 -14.55 -14.85
N GLY A 432 -26.66 -15.03 -14.81
CA GLY A 432 -25.48 -14.15 -14.82
C GLY A 432 -25.36 -13.33 -16.10
N ARG A 433 -25.69 -13.91 -17.25
CA ARG A 433 -25.76 -13.17 -18.53
C ARG A 433 -26.87 -12.11 -18.53
N ARG A 434 -28.05 -12.42 -17.99
CA ARG A 434 -29.15 -11.44 -17.81
C ARG A 434 -28.71 -10.30 -16.90
N TRP A 435 -28.02 -10.62 -15.80
CA TRP A 435 -27.45 -9.61 -14.92
C TRP A 435 -26.45 -8.72 -15.65
N ARG A 436 -25.51 -9.26 -16.43
CA ARG A 436 -24.57 -8.41 -17.19
C ARG A 436 -25.23 -7.43 -18.15
N ARG A 437 -26.36 -7.82 -18.76
CA ARG A 437 -27.14 -6.95 -19.66
C ARG A 437 -28.08 -5.98 -18.95
N GLY A 438 -28.16 -6.01 -17.62
CA GLY A 438 -29.08 -5.16 -16.84
C GLY A 438 -30.54 -5.65 -16.78
N GLU A 439 -30.85 -6.79 -17.42
CA GLU A 439 -32.21 -7.37 -17.44
C GLU A 439 -32.66 -7.88 -16.06
N TRP A 440 -31.70 -8.08 -15.14
CA TRP A 440 -31.95 -8.49 -13.77
C TRP A 440 -32.36 -7.32 -12.86
N ASP A 441 -31.97 -6.09 -13.20
CA ASP A 441 -32.05 -4.93 -12.30
C ASP A 441 -33.50 -4.57 -11.94
N SER A 442 -34.45 -4.79 -12.86
CA SER A 442 -35.88 -4.54 -12.67
C SER A 442 -36.54 -5.46 -11.64
N GLN A 443 -35.88 -6.58 -11.30
CA GLN A 443 -36.38 -7.55 -10.32
C GLN A 443 -35.93 -7.24 -8.90
N VAL A 444 -35.03 -6.26 -8.73
CA VAL A 444 -34.48 -5.90 -7.43
C VAL A 444 -35.44 -4.98 -6.69
N THR A 445 -35.95 -5.46 -5.56
CA THR A 445 -36.80 -4.68 -4.65
C THR A 445 -36.04 -4.06 -3.50
N ASP A 446 -34.87 -4.61 -3.13
CA ASP A 446 -33.99 -4.12 -2.07
C ASP A 446 -33.33 -2.78 -2.44
N ASP A 447 -33.49 -1.77 -1.58
CA ASP A 447 -33.05 -0.40 -1.88
C ASP A 447 -31.53 -0.24 -1.89
N TRP A 448 -30.81 -1.00 -1.06
CA TRP A 448 -29.36 -1.01 -1.06
C TRP A 448 -28.83 -1.57 -2.38
N LEU A 449 -29.39 -2.69 -2.84
CA LEU A 449 -28.98 -3.32 -4.09
C LEU A 449 -29.37 -2.51 -5.32
N LYS A 450 -30.52 -1.82 -5.31
CA LYS A 450 -30.87 -0.83 -6.34
C LYS A 450 -29.82 0.27 -6.44
N LYS A 451 -29.39 0.82 -5.30
CA LYS A 451 -28.33 1.85 -5.27
C LYS A 451 -27.02 1.29 -5.82
N TRP A 452 -26.63 0.08 -5.41
CA TRP A 452 -25.41 -0.56 -5.90
C TRP A 452 -25.42 -0.80 -7.42
N LEU A 453 -26.55 -1.25 -7.98
CA LEU A 453 -26.71 -1.44 -9.43
C LEU A 453 -26.72 -0.12 -10.20
N LYS A 454 -27.29 0.94 -9.63
CA LYS A 454 -27.25 2.29 -10.22
C LYS A 454 -25.82 2.82 -10.34
N GLU A 455 -24.98 2.51 -9.36
CA GLU A 455 -23.55 2.83 -9.37
C GLU A 455 -22.73 1.88 -10.25
N ARG A 456 -23.35 0.82 -10.80
CA ARG A 456 -22.68 -0.18 -11.64
C ARG A 456 -23.57 -0.58 -12.83
N PRO A 457 -23.78 0.34 -13.79
CA PRO A 457 -24.60 0.07 -14.98
C PRO A 457 -23.97 -1.04 -15.86
N PRO A 458 -24.74 -1.63 -16.80
CA PRO A 458 -24.30 -2.77 -17.61
C PRO A 458 -22.93 -2.62 -18.30
N ASP A 459 -22.60 -1.42 -18.78
CA ASP A 459 -21.33 -1.06 -19.41
C ASP A 459 -20.13 -1.10 -18.45
N GLN A 460 -20.36 -1.16 -17.14
CA GLN A 460 -19.35 -1.28 -16.08
C GLN A 460 -19.34 -2.67 -15.42
N ARG A 461 -19.97 -3.68 -16.04
CA ARG A 461 -20.03 -5.08 -15.53
C ARG A 461 -19.03 -6.00 -16.24
N SER A 462 -18.01 -5.44 -16.88
CA SER A 462 -16.87 -6.17 -17.44
C SER A 462 -15.79 -6.48 -16.40
N GLU A 463 -15.70 -5.67 -15.35
CA GLU A 463 -14.72 -5.78 -14.27
C GLU A 463 -15.36 -5.47 -12.90
N PRO A 464 -14.78 -5.91 -11.77
CA PRO A 464 -15.34 -5.69 -10.44
C PRO A 464 -15.51 -4.20 -10.10
N LYS A 465 -16.42 -3.89 -9.18
CA LYS A 465 -16.53 -2.52 -8.65
C LYS A 465 -15.19 -2.11 -8.02
N TRP A 466 -14.71 -0.89 -8.30
CA TRP A 466 -13.42 -0.35 -7.82
C TRP A 466 -12.16 -1.01 -8.40
N TRP A 467 -12.26 -1.72 -9.54
CA TRP A 467 -11.11 -2.45 -10.12
C TRP A 467 -9.82 -1.62 -10.24
N SER A 468 -9.93 -0.37 -10.70
CA SER A 468 -8.78 0.55 -10.85
C SER A 468 -8.02 0.82 -9.57
N GLU A 469 -8.67 0.76 -8.40
CA GLU A 469 -8.06 1.01 -7.09
C GLU A 469 -7.39 -0.24 -6.51
N GLN A 470 -7.86 -1.43 -6.89
CA GLN A 470 -7.38 -2.70 -6.33
C GLN A 470 -6.36 -3.42 -7.23
N SER A 471 -6.35 -3.16 -8.54
CA SER A 471 -5.47 -3.84 -9.52
C SER A 471 -3.98 -3.73 -9.18
N SER A 472 -3.59 -2.67 -8.47
CA SER A 472 -2.25 -2.43 -7.96
C SER A 472 -1.80 -3.35 -6.82
N TYR A 473 -2.73 -4.04 -6.17
CA TYR A 473 -2.47 -4.87 -4.99
C TYR A 473 -2.77 -6.34 -5.29
N PRO A 474 -1.92 -7.02 -6.09
CA PRO A 474 -2.23 -8.31 -6.71
C PRO A 474 -2.53 -9.44 -5.71
N ASN A 475 -2.00 -9.36 -4.49
CA ASN A 475 -2.17 -10.36 -3.43
C ASN A 475 -3.26 -10.02 -2.41
N ARG A 476 -3.97 -8.89 -2.55
CA ARG A 476 -5.18 -8.61 -1.77
C ARG A 476 -6.35 -9.45 -2.29
N PRO A 477 -7.36 -9.75 -1.46
CA PRO A 477 -8.59 -10.37 -1.94
C PRO A 477 -9.32 -9.45 -2.92
N VAL A 478 -9.86 -10.00 -4.01
CA VAL A 478 -10.69 -9.23 -4.95
C VAL A 478 -11.99 -8.79 -4.27
N MET A 479 -12.35 -7.52 -4.42
CA MET A 479 -13.57 -6.93 -3.87
C MET A 479 -14.49 -6.41 -4.98
N GLY A 480 -15.72 -6.06 -4.62
CA GLY A 480 -16.67 -5.46 -5.55
C GLY A 480 -17.27 -6.43 -6.57
N VAL A 481 -17.11 -7.74 -6.35
CA VAL A 481 -17.67 -8.82 -7.18
C VAL A 481 -19.09 -9.17 -6.75
N SER A 482 -19.98 -9.31 -7.73
CA SER A 482 -21.31 -9.91 -7.53
C SER A 482 -21.21 -11.42 -7.36
N TRP A 483 -22.29 -12.04 -6.88
CA TRP A 483 -22.38 -13.50 -6.83
C TRP A 483 -22.26 -14.13 -8.23
N PHE A 484 -22.82 -13.50 -9.26
CA PHE A 484 -22.76 -14.00 -10.65
C PHE A 484 -21.33 -14.04 -11.18
N GLU A 485 -20.54 -13.01 -10.89
CA GLU A 485 -19.11 -12.94 -11.20
C GLU A 485 -18.33 -14.02 -10.47
N ALA A 486 -18.59 -14.22 -9.18
CA ALA A 486 -17.91 -15.25 -8.38
C ALA A 486 -18.18 -16.67 -8.94
N VAL A 487 -19.42 -16.95 -9.38
CA VAL A 487 -19.76 -18.21 -10.06
C VAL A 487 -19.06 -18.34 -11.42
N ALA A 488 -19.02 -17.27 -12.22
CA ALA A 488 -18.34 -17.25 -13.50
C ALA A 488 -16.83 -17.52 -13.34
N TYR A 489 -16.20 -16.91 -12.34
CA TYR A 489 -14.81 -17.18 -11.97
C TYR A 489 -14.58 -18.65 -11.62
N CYS A 490 -15.44 -19.26 -10.79
CA CYS A 490 -15.31 -20.68 -10.45
C CYS A 490 -15.43 -21.58 -11.69
N ARG A 491 -16.36 -21.30 -12.60
CA ARG A 491 -16.54 -22.06 -13.85
C ARG A 491 -15.36 -21.89 -14.81
N TRP A 492 -14.80 -20.69 -14.89
CA TRP A 492 -13.57 -20.43 -15.62
C TRP A 492 -12.42 -21.26 -15.06
N LEU A 493 -12.17 -21.18 -13.75
CA LEU A 493 -11.07 -21.90 -13.11
C LEU A 493 -11.24 -23.42 -13.25
N ASP A 494 -12.47 -23.93 -13.13
CA ASP A 494 -12.79 -25.34 -13.42
C ASP A 494 -12.37 -25.72 -14.84
N ALA A 495 -12.73 -24.92 -15.84
CA ALA A 495 -12.40 -25.16 -17.24
C ALA A 495 -10.88 -25.10 -17.48
N GLN A 496 -10.17 -24.14 -16.89
CA GLN A 496 -8.72 -24.02 -16.99
C GLN A 496 -8.01 -25.25 -16.43
N LEU A 497 -8.39 -25.69 -15.23
CA LEU A 497 -7.78 -26.84 -14.58
C LEU A 497 -8.20 -28.18 -15.22
N ARG A 498 -9.26 -28.23 -16.03
CA ARG A 498 -9.59 -29.41 -16.85
C ARG A 498 -8.87 -29.43 -18.19
N GLY A 499 -8.68 -28.25 -18.81
CA GLY A 499 -8.10 -28.08 -20.14
C GLY A 499 -6.57 -28.12 -20.16
N HIS A 500 -5.91 -28.09 -19.01
CA HIS A 500 -4.46 -28.15 -18.92
C HIS A 500 -3.93 -29.51 -19.41
N VAL A 501 -3.23 -29.50 -20.55
CA VAL A 501 -2.69 -30.70 -21.21
C VAL A 501 -1.33 -31.08 -20.60
N PRO A 502 -1.11 -32.34 -20.18
CA PRO A 502 0.18 -32.81 -19.65
C PRO A 502 1.33 -32.64 -20.66
N GLY A 503 2.47 -32.11 -20.21
CA GLY A 503 3.65 -31.83 -21.04
C GLY A 503 4.80 -31.10 -20.32
N THR A 504 4.53 -30.43 -19.20
CA THR A 504 5.50 -30.23 -18.12
C THR A 504 5.50 -31.49 -17.26
N SER A 505 6.67 -31.94 -16.79
CA SER A 505 6.80 -33.21 -16.04
C SER A 505 5.72 -33.30 -14.96
N GLU A 506 4.80 -34.27 -15.08
CA GLU A 506 3.85 -34.58 -14.02
C GLU A 506 4.66 -34.85 -12.75
N VAL A 507 4.60 -33.94 -11.78
CA VAL A 507 5.11 -34.22 -10.43
C VAL A 507 3.99 -34.99 -9.74
N PRO A 508 4.19 -36.29 -9.40
CA PRO A 508 3.16 -37.07 -8.74
C PRO A 508 2.65 -36.37 -7.48
N GLY A 509 1.33 -36.27 -7.33
CA GLY A 509 0.69 -35.61 -6.20
C GLY A 509 0.39 -34.12 -6.38
N THR A 510 0.71 -33.50 -7.52
CA THR A 510 0.35 -32.10 -7.83
C THR A 510 -0.97 -31.99 -8.61
N TRP A 511 -1.78 -30.99 -8.27
CA TRP A 511 -3.04 -30.68 -8.98
C TRP A 511 -2.74 -29.80 -10.20
N ALA A 512 -2.17 -30.41 -11.24
CA ALA A 512 -2.20 -29.83 -12.58
C ALA A 512 -3.60 -29.97 -13.21
N VAL A 513 -4.36 -31.00 -12.79
CA VAL A 513 -5.70 -31.33 -13.27
C VAL A 513 -6.64 -31.66 -12.08
N ILE A 514 -7.90 -31.21 -12.14
CA ILE A 514 -8.92 -31.54 -11.12
C ILE A 514 -9.22 -33.06 -11.15
N PRO A 515 -9.25 -33.77 -10.00
CA PRO A 515 -9.56 -35.19 -9.98
C PRO A 515 -10.95 -35.50 -10.59
N PRO A 516 -11.13 -36.66 -11.26
CA PRO A 516 -12.43 -37.07 -11.77
C PRO A 516 -13.52 -37.04 -10.69
N GLY A 517 -14.70 -36.52 -11.02
CA GLY A 517 -15.83 -36.39 -10.10
C GLY A 517 -15.83 -35.12 -9.23
N TYR A 518 -14.81 -34.27 -9.34
CA TYR A 518 -14.76 -32.98 -8.65
C TYR A 518 -14.91 -31.81 -9.62
N CYS A 519 -15.34 -30.66 -9.11
CA CYS A 519 -15.39 -29.39 -9.83
C CYS A 519 -15.08 -28.20 -8.91
N VAL A 520 -14.65 -27.09 -9.50
CA VAL A 520 -14.51 -25.81 -8.78
C VAL A 520 -15.85 -25.10 -8.72
N ARG A 521 -16.25 -24.68 -7.51
CA ARG A 521 -17.48 -23.94 -7.24
C ARG A 521 -17.38 -23.13 -5.95
N LEU A 522 -18.35 -22.24 -5.72
CA LEU A 522 -18.55 -21.65 -4.41
C LEU A 522 -18.88 -22.73 -3.37
N PRO A 523 -18.40 -22.60 -2.12
CA PRO A 523 -18.82 -23.47 -1.03
C PRO A 523 -20.29 -23.19 -0.69
N THR A 524 -21.02 -24.21 -0.26
CA THR A 524 -22.27 -23.98 0.49
C THR A 524 -21.95 -23.32 1.82
N GLU A 525 -22.94 -22.68 2.44
CA GLU A 525 -22.80 -22.09 3.77
C GLU A 525 -22.32 -23.10 4.81
N ALA A 526 -22.86 -24.33 4.77
CA ALA A 526 -22.46 -25.42 5.66
C ALA A 526 -21.01 -25.89 5.42
N GLU A 527 -20.57 -25.99 4.15
CA GLU A 527 -19.17 -26.32 3.84
C GLU A 527 -18.21 -25.22 4.30
N TRP A 528 -18.60 -23.95 4.14
CA TRP A 528 -17.79 -22.83 4.61
C TRP A 528 -17.66 -22.86 6.13
N GLU A 529 -18.76 -23.04 6.86
CA GLU A 529 -18.73 -23.05 8.33
C GLU A 529 -18.01 -24.28 8.90
N LYS A 530 -18.18 -25.46 8.31
CA LYS A 530 -17.41 -26.65 8.72
C LYS A 530 -15.90 -26.43 8.56
N ALA A 531 -15.49 -25.78 7.47
CA ALA A 531 -14.08 -25.44 7.24
C ALA A 531 -13.58 -24.42 8.28
N ALA A 532 -14.37 -23.36 8.55
CA ALA A 532 -14.04 -22.34 9.55
C ALA A 532 -13.95 -22.87 10.98
N ARG A 533 -14.80 -23.84 11.33
CA ARG A 533 -14.78 -24.49 12.65
C ARG A 533 -13.76 -25.61 12.77
N ALA A 534 -13.03 -25.96 11.70
CA ALA A 534 -12.13 -27.11 11.64
C ALA A 534 -12.71 -28.42 12.24
N GLY A 535 -14.03 -28.60 12.20
CA GLY A 535 -14.73 -29.78 12.71
C GLY A 535 -14.97 -29.89 14.22
N ASP A 536 -14.52 -28.93 15.06
CA ASP A 536 -14.55 -29.07 16.54
C ASP A 536 -15.38 -28.00 17.29
N ALA A 537 -16.24 -27.27 16.59
CA ALA A 537 -17.15 -26.27 17.15
C ALA A 537 -16.47 -25.11 17.92
N ARG A 538 -15.20 -24.82 17.61
CA ARG A 538 -14.48 -23.61 18.05
C ARG A 538 -15.24 -22.30 17.79
N ARG A 539 -14.98 -21.29 18.62
CA ARG A 539 -15.56 -19.93 18.50
C ARG A 539 -15.02 -19.15 17.30
N PHE A 540 -13.71 -19.19 17.08
CA PHE A 540 -13.05 -18.55 15.94
C PHE A 540 -12.24 -19.56 15.13
N PRO A 541 -11.86 -19.26 13.87
CA PRO A 541 -11.02 -20.15 13.07
C PRO A 541 -9.74 -20.61 13.77
N TRP A 542 -9.11 -19.71 14.54
CA TRP A 542 -7.91 -19.97 15.33
C TRP A 542 -8.14 -20.64 16.70
N GLY A 543 -9.39 -20.99 17.03
CA GLY A 543 -9.77 -21.60 18.31
C GLY A 543 -10.56 -20.65 19.21
N ASP A 544 -10.48 -20.85 20.52
CA ASP A 544 -11.28 -20.11 21.51
C ASP A 544 -10.53 -18.94 22.17
N ALA A 545 -9.26 -18.74 21.78
CA ALA A 545 -8.48 -17.61 22.25
C ALA A 545 -9.14 -16.28 21.84
N ALA A 546 -9.08 -15.31 22.76
CA ALA A 546 -9.61 -13.98 22.49
C ALA A 546 -8.95 -13.36 21.26
N TRP A 547 -9.74 -12.56 20.54
CA TRP A 547 -9.26 -11.78 19.41
C TRP A 547 -8.11 -10.85 19.85
N ASN A 548 -7.13 -10.70 18.96
CA ASN A 548 -6.16 -9.62 18.96
C ASN A 548 -5.86 -9.20 17.51
N GLU A 549 -5.21 -8.06 17.33
CA GLU A 549 -4.95 -7.48 16.01
C GLU A 549 -4.08 -8.33 15.08
N ASN A 550 -3.35 -9.34 15.59
CA ASN A 550 -2.55 -10.25 14.77
C ASN A 550 -3.36 -11.42 14.18
N ARG A 551 -4.66 -11.55 14.51
CA ARG A 551 -5.50 -12.68 14.09
C ARG A 551 -6.45 -12.36 12.95
N ALA A 552 -6.90 -11.12 12.80
CA ALA A 552 -7.84 -10.76 11.74
C ALA A 552 -7.83 -9.25 11.47
N ASN A 553 -8.02 -8.89 10.21
CA ASN A 553 -8.31 -7.52 9.80
C ASN A 553 -9.83 -7.25 9.93
N ILE A 554 -10.24 -6.57 11.00
CA ILE A 554 -11.62 -6.19 11.33
C ILE A 554 -11.65 -4.79 12.00
N GLU A 555 -12.84 -4.30 12.38
CA GLU A 555 -13.06 -3.04 13.14
C GLU A 555 -12.45 -1.78 12.50
N GLN A 556 -12.26 -1.77 11.18
CA GLN A 556 -11.62 -0.70 10.43
C GLN A 556 -10.22 -0.29 10.93
N LYS A 557 -9.51 -1.16 11.68
CA LYS A 557 -8.17 -0.86 12.20
C LYS A 557 -7.16 -0.56 11.10
N VAL A 558 -7.26 -1.27 9.98
CA VAL A 558 -6.47 -1.04 8.77
C VAL A 558 -7.16 -0.05 7.83
N GLY A 559 -8.49 0.05 7.88
CA GLY A 559 -9.31 0.90 7.00
C GLY A 559 -9.44 0.39 5.56
N ARG A 560 -8.88 -0.78 5.23
CA ARG A 560 -8.94 -1.42 3.90
C ARG A 560 -8.70 -2.93 3.99
N ALA A 561 -8.95 -3.65 2.89
CA ALA A 561 -8.53 -5.03 2.73
C ALA A 561 -6.99 -5.13 2.71
N SER A 562 -6.47 -6.27 3.16
CA SER A 562 -5.04 -6.55 3.31
C SER A 562 -4.64 -7.79 2.52
N ALA A 563 -3.35 -7.91 2.19
CA ALA A 563 -2.81 -9.09 1.51
C ALA A 563 -3.25 -10.39 2.22
N VAL A 564 -3.60 -11.41 1.44
CA VAL A 564 -4.05 -12.69 1.98
C VAL A 564 -2.95 -13.37 2.77
N GLY A 565 -3.32 -14.03 3.87
CA GLY A 565 -2.37 -14.69 4.77
C GLY A 565 -1.48 -13.75 5.59
N GLY A 566 -1.79 -12.44 5.65
CA GLY A 566 -1.05 -11.48 6.48
C GLY A 566 -1.29 -11.61 7.99
N PHE A 567 -2.24 -12.47 8.41
CA PHE A 567 -2.64 -12.72 9.79
C PHE A 567 -2.56 -14.23 10.12
N PRO A 568 -1.36 -14.82 10.15
CA PRO A 568 -1.19 -16.28 10.24
C PRO A 568 -1.70 -16.86 11.57
N ALA A 569 -1.67 -16.09 12.65
CA ALA A 569 -2.24 -16.48 13.94
C ALA A 569 -3.79 -16.55 13.92
N GLY A 570 -4.42 -16.07 12.84
CA GLY A 570 -5.84 -16.18 12.57
C GLY A 570 -6.26 -17.44 11.82
N ALA A 571 -5.29 -18.24 11.36
CA ALA A 571 -5.58 -19.39 10.52
C ALA A 571 -6.19 -20.55 11.31
N THR A 572 -6.90 -21.44 10.61
CA THR A 572 -7.23 -22.76 11.14
C THR A 572 -5.95 -23.62 11.30
N PRO A 573 -5.98 -24.73 12.05
CA PRO A 573 -4.85 -25.67 12.16
C PRO A 573 -4.42 -26.28 10.82
N SER A 574 -5.36 -26.39 9.86
CA SER A 574 -5.07 -26.80 8.47
C SER A 574 -4.50 -25.66 7.60
N GLY A 575 -4.41 -24.45 8.17
CA GLY A 575 -3.87 -23.26 7.56
C GLY A 575 -4.84 -22.54 6.63
N LEU A 576 -6.15 -22.60 6.84
CA LEU A 576 -7.10 -21.72 6.14
C LEU A 576 -7.03 -20.32 6.75
N HIS A 577 -6.76 -19.31 5.94
CA HIS A 577 -6.58 -17.93 6.38
C HIS A 577 -7.80 -17.07 6.10
N ASP A 578 -7.85 -15.91 6.75
CA ASP A 578 -8.82 -14.84 6.47
C ASP A 578 -10.28 -15.32 6.54
N LEU A 579 -10.60 -16.37 7.31
CA LEU A 579 -11.98 -16.83 7.48
C LEU A 579 -12.80 -15.85 8.35
N SER A 580 -12.13 -15.10 9.23
CA SER A 580 -12.70 -13.95 9.93
C SER A 580 -12.08 -12.65 9.41
N GLY A 581 -12.91 -11.69 9.00
CA GLY A 581 -12.49 -10.38 8.53
C GLY A 581 -11.95 -10.36 7.09
N ASN A 582 -11.21 -9.30 6.78
CA ASN A 582 -10.69 -8.94 5.46
C ASN A 582 -11.81 -8.66 4.44
N VAL A 583 -12.49 -9.68 3.90
CA VAL A 583 -13.62 -9.50 2.96
C VAL A 583 -14.74 -10.48 3.23
N TRP A 584 -15.99 -10.10 2.94
CA TRP A 584 -17.10 -11.06 2.91
C TRP A 584 -16.88 -12.11 1.80
N LYS A 585 -17.23 -13.37 2.06
CA LYS A 585 -17.09 -14.47 1.09
C LYS A 585 -18.45 -14.97 0.65
N TRP A 586 -18.70 -14.97 -0.67
CA TRP A 586 -19.92 -15.52 -1.26
C TRP A 586 -20.03 -17.03 -1.05
N SER A 587 -21.24 -17.49 -0.72
CA SER A 587 -21.59 -18.91 -0.72
C SER A 587 -22.56 -19.26 -1.86
N ALA A 588 -22.68 -20.54 -2.15
CA ALA A 588 -23.69 -21.08 -3.06
C ALA A 588 -25.10 -21.10 -2.44
N SER A 589 -25.26 -20.93 -1.13
CA SER A 589 -26.55 -21.12 -0.45
C SER A 589 -27.43 -19.87 -0.54
N LEU A 590 -28.72 -20.07 -0.84
CA LEU A 590 -29.75 -19.05 -0.68
C LEU A 590 -29.93 -18.69 0.79
N TYR A 591 -30.18 -17.42 1.08
CA TYR A 591 -30.58 -16.98 2.42
C TYR A 591 -31.96 -17.55 2.77
N ARG A 592 -32.03 -18.27 3.89
CA ARG A 592 -33.23 -18.90 4.43
C ARG A 592 -33.18 -18.85 5.97
N PRO A 593 -34.33 -18.84 6.65
CA PRO A 593 -34.36 -18.88 8.12
C PRO A 593 -33.61 -20.09 8.69
N TYR A 594 -33.03 -19.89 9.87
CA TYR A 594 -32.46 -20.95 10.70
C TYR A 594 -33.55 -21.72 11.47
N PRO A 595 -33.30 -22.97 11.92
CA PRO A 595 -32.06 -23.73 11.76
C PRO A 595 -31.78 -24.17 10.31
N TYR A 596 -30.50 -24.34 9.96
CA TYR A 596 -30.08 -24.78 8.63
C TYR A 596 -30.69 -26.14 8.26
N ARG A 597 -31.29 -26.23 7.06
CA ARG A 597 -31.86 -27.46 6.49
C ARG A 597 -31.28 -27.70 5.09
N PRO A 598 -30.45 -28.73 4.88
CA PRO A 598 -29.85 -29.00 3.57
C PRO A 598 -30.87 -29.22 2.44
N GLU A 599 -32.05 -29.74 2.79
CA GLU A 599 -33.08 -30.24 1.87
C GLU A 599 -34.13 -29.18 1.48
N ASP A 600 -34.04 -27.95 1.99
CA ASP A 600 -35.02 -26.89 1.72
C ASP A 600 -34.80 -26.17 0.37
N GLY A 601 -33.95 -26.73 -0.48
CA GLY A 601 -33.60 -26.19 -1.80
C GLY A 601 -32.63 -25.02 -1.76
N ARG A 602 -32.07 -24.61 -0.60
CA ARG A 602 -31.13 -23.48 -0.53
C ARG A 602 -29.84 -23.69 -1.33
N ASN A 603 -29.43 -24.93 -1.58
CA ASN A 603 -28.18 -25.25 -2.28
C ASN A 603 -28.35 -25.53 -3.79
N VAL A 604 -29.50 -25.18 -4.38
CA VAL A 604 -29.73 -25.33 -5.83
C VAL A 604 -28.94 -24.27 -6.60
N SER A 605 -28.04 -24.72 -7.49
CA SER A 605 -27.00 -23.93 -8.16
C SER A 605 -27.51 -22.78 -9.04
N GLU A 606 -28.80 -22.73 -9.37
CA GLU A 606 -29.39 -21.72 -10.26
C GLU A 606 -30.70 -21.10 -9.74
N ALA A 607 -31.08 -21.38 -8.50
CA ALA A 607 -32.27 -20.75 -7.92
C ALA A 607 -32.10 -19.23 -7.79
N GLU A 608 -33.11 -18.46 -8.17
CA GLU A 608 -33.09 -17.00 -8.02
C GLU A 608 -33.33 -16.62 -6.55
N GLY A 609 -32.60 -15.62 -6.05
CA GLY A 609 -32.76 -15.08 -4.70
C GLY A 609 -31.47 -14.60 -4.06
N SER A 610 -31.58 -14.00 -2.87
CA SER A 610 -30.45 -13.53 -2.07
C SER A 610 -29.57 -14.69 -1.63
N ARG A 611 -28.25 -14.48 -1.67
CA ARG A 611 -27.24 -15.50 -1.33
C ARG A 611 -26.55 -15.13 -0.02
N VAL A 612 -26.15 -16.14 0.74
CA VAL A 612 -25.45 -15.95 2.00
C VAL A 612 -23.99 -15.54 1.73
N VAL A 613 -23.49 -14.56 2.49
CA VAL A 613 -22.08 -14.25 2.64
C VAL A 613 -21.62 -14.62 4.04
N ARG A 614 -20.37 -15.04 4.22
CA ARG A 614 -19.81 -15.43 5.54
C ARG A 614 -18.48 -14.75 5.84
N GLY A 615 -18.13 -14.73 7.12
CA GLY A 615 -16.80 -14.38 7.64
C GLY A 615 -16.54 -12.91 7.98
N GLY A 616 -17.42 -11.97 7.63
CA GLY A 616 -17.18 -10.55 7.87
C GLY A 616 -16.14 -9.93 6.93
N SER A 617 -15.97 -8.61 7.01
CA SER A 617 -14.94 -7.85 6.29
C SER A 617 -14.07 -7.02 7.23
N TRP A 618 -13.07 -6.32 6.67
CA TRP A 618 -12.26 -5.33 7.40
C TRP A 618 -13.09 -4.23 8.07
N ALA A 619 -14.32 -3.98 7.58
CA ALA A 619 -15.24 -2.99 8.13
C ALA A 619 -16.27 -3.56 9.12
N SER A 620 -16.31 -4.89 9.28
CA SER A 620 -17.19 -5.53 10.25
C SER A 620 -16.70 -5.25 11.68
N ASN A 621 -17.64 -5.00 12.58
CA ASN A 621 -17.38 -5.06 14.01
C ASN A 621 -17.16 -6.52 14.43
N ARG A 622 -16.47 -6.71 15.55
CA ARG A 622 -16.21 -8.01 16.14
C ARG A 622 -17.48 -8.74 16.54
#